data_AF-A0A2W7R9L0-F1
#
_entry.id   AF-A0A2W7R9L0-F1
#
_cell.length_a   1.000
_cell.length_b   1.000
_cell.length_c   1.000
_cell.angle_alpha   90.00
_cell.angle_beta   90.00
_cell.angle_gamma   90.00
#
_symmetry.space_group_name_H-M   'P 1'
#
loop_
_entity.id
_entity.type
_entity.pdbx_description
1 polymer ?
#
loop_
_entity_poly.entity_id
_entity_poly.type
_entity_poly.pdbx_seq_one_letter_code
_entity_poly.pdbx_strand_id
1 'polypeptide(L)'
;MYKLGYGLLFTILFHFAAQLQAQTVFITKTGAKYHKESCRYAKTGWASDLVAAKKKGLTACLVCKPSSTETGEAKPLPLSSEQSKMEPKKQTQPTQASSQCKATTKGGTRCSRKSADGSSNCWQHEG
;
A
#
# COMPACT_ATOMS: atom_id res chain seq x y z
N MET A 1 34.89 10.92 39.18
CA MET A 1 34.49 11.70 37.97
C MET A 1 33.44 10.99 37.11
N TYR A 2 33.19 9.68 37.27
CA TYR A 2 32.24 8.89 36.49
C TYR A 2 30.75 9.06 36.89
N LYS A 3 30.47 9.54 38.12
CA LYS A 3 29.10 9.76 38.63
C LYS A 3 28.38 10.94 37.96
N LEU A 4 29.12 11.99 37.59
CA LEU A 4 28.58 13.13 36.83
C LEU A 4 28.34 12.76 35.36
N GLY A 5 29.22 11.91 34.79
CA GLY A 5 29.06 11.37 33.44
C GLY A 5 27.88 10.42 33.30
N TYR A 6 27.61 9.57 34.29
CA TYR A 6 26.46 8.67 34.28
C TYR A 6 25.12 9.41 34.32
N GLY A 7 25.03 10.50 35.09
CA GLY A 7 23.82 11.33 35.15
C GLY A 7 23.51 11.99 33.80
N LEU A 8 24.54 12.50 33.12
CA LEU A 8 24.40 13.12 31.79
C LEU A 8 24.08 12.07 30.71
N LEU A 9 24.65 10.87 30.81
CA LEU A 9 24.33 9.76 29.91
C LEU A 9 22.89 9.25 30.12
N PHE A 10 22.40 9.23 31.37
CA PHE A 10 21.03 8.81 31.70
C PHE A 10 19.99 9.78 31.15
N THR A 11 20.25 11.09 31.21
CA THR A 11 19.31 12.09 30.67
C THR A 11 19.25 12.04 29.15
N ILE A 12 20.37 11.83 28.46
CA ILE A 12 20.40 11.65 26.99
C ILE A 12 19.61 10.39 26.58
N LEU A 13 19.79 9.28 27.29
CA LEU A 13 19.08 8.03 27.00
C LEU A 13 17.56 8.18 27.19
N PHE A 14 17.13 8.91 28.23
CA PHE A 14 15.72 9.17 28.51
C PHE A 14 15.04 10.02 27.42
N HIS A 15 15.72 11.05 26.92
CA HIS A 15 15.18 11.89 25.85
C HIS A 15 15.02 11.13 24.53
N PHE A 16 15.92 10.19 24.23
CA PHE A 16 15.86 9.39 23.00
C PHE A 16 14.67 8.40 23.01
N ALA A 17 14.33 7.82 24.16
CA ALA A 17 13.21 6.90 24.29
C ALA A 17 11.84 7.57 24.03
N ALA A 18 11.73 8.88 24.23
CA ALA A 18 10.46 9.62 24.09
C ALA A 18 10.08 9.95 22.63
N GLN A 19 10.94 9.68 21.64
CA GLN A 19 10.74 10.12 20.24
C GLN A 19 10.02 9.08 19.34
N LEU A 20 9.33 8.08 19.89
CA LEU A 20 8.55 7.13 19.07
C LEU A 20 7.31 7.82 18.45
N GLN A 21 7.38 8.15 17.17
CA GLN A 21 6.23 8.61 16.39
C GLN A 21 5.62 7.47 15.57
N ALA A 22 4.34 7.20 15.79
CA ALA A 22 3.59 6.22 15.00
C ALA A 22 3.13 6.84 13.67
N GLN A 23 3.26 6.10 12.57
CA GLN A 23 2.78 6.53 11.25
C GLN A 23 1.30 6.19 11.07
N THR A 24 0.48 7.21 10.87
CA THR A 24 -0.96 7.08 10.62
C THR A 24 -1.23 6.77 9.14
N VAL A 25 -2.03 5.73 8.89
CA VAL A 25 -2.53 5.34 7.57
C VAL A 25 -4.06 5.19 7.60
N PHE A 26 -4.70 5.19 6.44
CA PHE A 26 -6.15 5.08 6.33
C PHE A 26 -6.56 3.70 5.82
N ILE A 27 -7.52 3.06 6.48
CA ILE A 27 -8.07 1.76 6.11
C ILE A 27 -9.52 1.94 5.67
N THR A 28 -9.89 1.34 4.54
CA THR A 28 -11.25 1.42 4.00
C THR A 28 -12.12 0.24 4.48
N LYS A 29 -13.44 0.34 4.32
CA LYS A 29 -14.42 -0.70 4.73
C LYS A 29 -14.10 -2.11 4.22
N THR A 30 -13.45 -2.23 3.07
CA THR A 30 -13.07 -3.53 2.49
C THR A 30 -11.89 -4.18 3.21
N GLY A 31 -11.11 -3.42 4.01
CA GLY A 31 -10.07 -3.95 4.88
C GLY A 31 -8.91 -4.66 4.18
N ALA A 32 -8.81 -4.62 2.84
CA ALA A 32 -7.76 -5.33 2.10
C ALA A 32 -6.47 -4.50 1.94
N LYS A 33 -6.60 -3.16 1.99
CA LYS A 33 -5.51 -2.23 1.70
C LYS A 33 -5.49 -1.05 2.67
N TYR A 34 -4.29 -0.54 2.92
CA TYR A 34 -4.08 0.74 3.60
C TYR A 34 -3.69 1.84 2.61
N HIS A 35 -4.02 3.08 2.94
CA HIS A 35 -4.01 4.24 2.06
C HIS A 35 -3.34 5.45 2.73
N LYS A 36 -2.88 6.42 1.92
CA LYS A 36 -2.52 7.78 2.36
C LYS A 36 -3.79 8.62 2.53
N GLU A 37 -3.76 9.64 3.38
CA GLU A 37 -4.88 10.59 3.56
C GLU A 37 -5.41 11.17 2.24
N SER A 38 -4.51 11.48 1.31
CA SER A 38 -4.83 12.11 0.02
C SER A 38 -5.32 11.12 -1.03
N CYS A 39 -5.44 9.83 -0.68
CA CYS A 39 -5.93 8.83 -1.62
C CYS A 39 -7.42 9.05 -1.91
N ARG A 40 -7.79 9.02 -3.20
CA ARG A 40 -9.20 9.10 -3.64
C ARG A 40 -10.12 8.09 -2.94
N TYR A 41 -9.60 6.93 -2.55
CA TYR A 41 -10.35 5.87 -1.87
C TYR A 41 -10.35 5.98 -0.34
N ALA A 42 -9.49 6.82 0.25
CA ALA A 42 -9.38 6.96 1.70
C ALA A 42 -10.52 7.81 2.33
N LYS A 43 -11.33 8.51 1.52
CA LYS A 43 -12.38 9.43 1.98
C LYS A 43 -13.39 8.80 2.96
N THR A 44 -13.66 7.51 2.82
CA THR A 44 -14.59 6.75 3.67
C THR A 44 -13.88 5.82 4.65
N GLY A 45 -12.55 5.91 4.73
CA GLY A 45 -11.73 5.10 5.61
C GLY A 45 -11.52 5.74 6.98
N TRP A 46 -10.99 4.95 7.91
CA TRP A 46 -10.60 5.39 9.24
C TRP A 46 -9.08 5.37 9.39
N ALA A 47 -8.57 6.28 10.23
CA ALA A 47 -7.16 6.33 10.59
C ALA A 47 -6.77 5.11 11.44
N SER A 48 -5.58 4.56 11.20
CA SER A 48 -5.01 3.41 11.90
C SER A 48 -3.49 3.43 11.81
N ASP A 49 -2.80 2.73 12.71
CA ASP A 49 -1.34 2.67 12.68
C ASP A 49 -0.85 1.79 11.54
N LEU A 50 0.22 2.23 10.87
CA LEU A 50 0.87 1.45 9.82
C LEU A 50 1.34 0.09 10.33
N VAL A 51 1.84 0.02 11.57
CA VAL A 51 2.26 -1.23 12.20
C VAL A 51 1.07 -2.15 12.42
N ALA A 52 -0.05 -1.63 12.89
CA ALA A 52 -1.28 -2.42 13.10
C ALA A 52 -1.85 -2.93 11.77
N ALA A 53 -1.85 -2.10 10.72
CA ALA A 53 -2.31 -2.47 9.39
C ALA A 53 -1.46 -3.63 8.82
N LYS A 54 -0.13 -3.55 8.95
CA LYS A 54 0.79 -4.62 8.52
C LYS A 54 0.59 -5.90 9.32
N LYS A 55 0.43 -5.80 10.65
CA LYS A 55 0.14 -6.96 11.51
C LYS A 55 -1.17 -7.66 11.13
N LYS A 56 -2.15 -6.90 10.65
CA LYS A 56 -3.43 -7.42 10.14
C LYS A 56 -3.35 -7.97 8.70
N GLY A 57 -2.17 -7.96 8.06
CA GLY A 57 -1.97 -8.48 6.71
C GLY A 57 -2.48 -7.55 5.59
N LEU A 58 -2.75 -6.27 5.88
CA LEU A 58 -3.19 -5.33 4.87
C LEU A 58 -2.04 -4.96 3.93
N THR A 59 -2.36 -4.79 2.65
CA THR A 59 -1.37 -4.43 1.63
C THR A 59 -1.42 -2.94 1.28
N ALA A 60 -0.31 -2.41 0.78
CA ALA A 60 -0.27 -1.02 0.34
C ALA A 60 -1.22 -0.78 -0.85
N CYS A 61 -1.94 0.34 -0.85
CA CYS A 61 -2.70 0.74 -2.02
C CYS A 61 -1.76 1.05 -3.20
N LEU A 62 -1.91 0.33 -4.31
CA LEU A 62 -1.11 0.53 -5.53
C LEU A 62 -1.33 1.89 -6.20
N VAL A 63 -2.44 2.56 -5.89
CA VAL A 63 -2.80 3.86 -6.48
C VAL A 63 -2.10 5.00 -5.76
N CYS A 64 -2.18 5.05 -4.42
CA CYS A 64 -1.50 6.10 -3.65
C CYS A 64 -0.12 5.68 -3.13
N LYS A 65 0.32 4.45 -3.40
CA LYS A 65 1.63 3.86 -3.04
C LYS A 65 2.17 4.37 -1.70
N PRO A 66 1.50 4.05 -0.58
CA PRO A 66 1.94 4.47 0.75
C PRO A 66 3.21 3.69 1.13
N SER A 67 4.39 4.16 0.67
CA SER A 67 5.70 3.63 1.06
C SER A 67 6.74 4.75 1.25
N SER A 68 7.27 4.79 2.47
CA SER A 68 8.62 5.19 2.87
C SER A 68 8.92 6.64 3.25
N THR A 69 8.13 7.64 2.86
CA THR A 69 8.45 9.04 3.23
C THR A 69 7.18 9.86 3.41
N GLU A 70 6.45 9.60 4.48
CA GLU A 70 5.44 10.53 4.98
C GLU A 70 5.77 10.81 6.44
N THR A 71 6.97 11.35 6.65
CA THR A 71 7.19 12.31 7.74
C THR A 71 6.29 13.49 7.39
N GLY A 72 5.11 13.53 8.01
CA GLY A 72 4.32 14.75 8.08
C GLY A 72 5.16 15.79 8.80
N GLU A 73 5.89 16.59 8.03
CA GLU A 73 6.63 17.72 8.55
C GLU A 73 5.63 18.74 9.08
N ALA A 74 5.67 18.99 10.39
CA ALA A 74 5.65 20.38 10.81
C ALA A 74 6.86 21.04 10.12
N LYS A 75 6.60 21.63 8.94
CA LYS A 75 7.48 22.44 8.05
C LYS A 75 8.78 22.92 8.74
N PRO A 76 10.02 22.74 8.20
CA PRO A 76 10.41 23.25 6.87
C PRO A 76 11.56 22.54 6.06
N LEU A 77 11.34 22.37 4.74
CA LEU A 77 12.18 22.74 3.56
C LEU A 77 13.61 22.12 3.40
N PRO A 78 14.15 22.04 2.15
CA PRO A 78 14.56 20.79 1.49
C PRO A 78 16.08 20.63 1.32
N LEU A 79 16.59 19.40 1.09
CA LEU A 79 17.68 19.17 0.12
C LEU A 79 17.98 17.69 -0.17
N SER A 80 18.06 17.39 -1.48
CA SER A 80 18.81 16.33 -2.19
C SER A 80 18.47 14.84 -1.95
N SER A 81 18.04 14.09 -2.98
CA SER A 81 18.89 13.33 -3.95
C SER A 81 19.56 12.13 -3.28
N GLU A 82 19.48 10.86 -3.71
CA GLU A 82 19.46 10.31 -5.06
C GLU A 82 19.23 8.79 -5.00
N GLN A 83 19.00 8.17 -6.16
CA GLN A 83 18.60 6.78 -6.42
C GLN A 83 19.54 5.66 -5.93
N SER A 84 18.93 4.49 -5.66
CA SER A 84 19.49 3.15 -5.98
C SER A 84 18.37 2.11 -5.88
N LYS A 85 17.66 1.76 -6.97
CA LYS A 85 17.99 0.71 -7.96
C LYS A 85 18.30 -0.65 -7.33
N MET A 86 17.33 -1.57 -7.29
CA MET A 86 17.54 -3.01 -7.54
C MET A 86 16.21 -3.81 -7.61
N GLU A 87 15.84 -4.22 -8.82
CA GLU A 87 15.21 -5.53 -9.12
C GLU A 87 16.34 -6.60 -9.21
N PRO A 88 16.14 -7.95 -9.41
CA PRO A 88 14.93 -8.72 -9.81
C PRO A 88 14.74 -10.18 -9.25
N LYS A 89 13.64 -10.84 -9.69
CA LYS A 89 13.35 -12.31 -9.91
C LYS A 89 12.81 -13.15 -8.71
N LYS A 90 11.86 -14.11 -8.80
CA LYS A 90 11.35 -14.99 -9.89
C LYS A 90 10.01 -15.71 -9.50
N GLN A 91 8.94 -15.52 -10.30
CA GLN A 91 8.01 -16.50 -10.93
C GLN A 91 7.20 -17.56 -10.12
N THR A 92 5.87 -17.57 -10.29
CA THR A 92 5.07 -18.74 -10.74
C THR A 92 3.78 -18.25 -11.42
N GLN A 93 3.53 -18.76 -12.63
CA GLN A 93 2.46 -18.43 -13.58
C GLN A 93 1.44 -19.59 -13.61
N PRO A 94 0.14 -19.30 -13.76
CA PRO A 94 -0.65 -20.02 -14.76
C PRO A 94 -1.34 -19.04 -15.72
N THR A 95 -1.04 -19.30 -16.99
CA THR A 95 -1.78 -19.05 -18.23
C THR A 95 -2.74 -17.84 -18.29
N GLN A 96 -2.31 -16.86 -19.07
CA GLN A 96 -3.09 -15.73 -19.58
C GLN A 96 -4.37 -16.22 -20.30
N ALA A 97 -5.49 -16.29 -19.57
CA ALA A 97 -6.81 -16.32 -20.19
C ALA A 97 -7.00 -14.99 -20.93
N SER A 98 -7.41 -15.05 -22.20
CA SER A 98 -7.58 -13.86 -23.03
C SER A 98 -8.46 -12.84 -22.30
N SER A 99 -7.96 -11.62 -22.18
CA SER A 99 -8.51 -10.53 -21.36
C SER A 99 -9.94 -10.09 -21.74
N GLN A 100 -10.51 -10.62 -22.83
CA GLN A 100 -11.83 -10.30 -23.34
C GLN A 100 -12.62 -11.55 -23.70
N CYS A 101 -13.91 -11.52 -23.35
CA CYS A 101 -14.91 -12.54 -23.65
C CYS A 101 -14.94 -12.82 -25.15
N LYS A 102 -15.01 -14.10 -25.52
CA LYS A 102 -15.04 -14.55 -26.91
C LYS A 102 -16.43 -14.58 -27.53
N ALA A 103 -17.49 -14.44 -26.74
CA ALA A 103 -18.88 -14.50 -27.22
C ALA A 103 -19.29 -13.28 -28.06
N THR A 104 -20.23 -13.51 -28.98
CA THR A 104 -20.86 -12.48 -29.82
C THR A 104 -22.25 -12.17 -29.27
N THR A 105 -22.60 -10.89 -29.19
CA THR A 105 -23.93 -10.45 -28.73
C THR A 105 -24.98 -10.66 -29.81
N LYS A 106 -26.27 -10.56 -29.45
CA LYS A 106 -27.39 -10.64 -30.41
C LYS A 106 -27.30 -9.59 -31.53
N GLY A 107 -26.62 -8.46 -31.29
CA GLY A 107 -26.35 -7.42 -32.28
C GLY A 107 -25.16 -7.72 -33.21
N GLY A 108 -24.55 -8.91 -33.13
CA GLY A 108 -23.45 -9.34 -34.00
C GLY A 108 -22.07 -8.80 -33.61
N THR A 109 -21.99 -7.97 -32.56
CA THR A 109 -20.71 -7.41 -32.08
C THR A 109 -20.10 -8.26 -30.96
N ARG A 110 -18.77 -8.29 -30.89
CA ARG A 110 -18.02 -9.01 -29.87
C ARG A 110 -18.29 -8.44 -28.48
N CYS A 111 -18.48 -9.31 -27.49
CA CYS A 111 -18.69 -8.91 -26.11
C CYS A 111 -17.48 -8.14 -25.56
N SER A 112 -17.70 -6.92 -25.05
CA SER A 112 -16.65 -6.05 -24.51
C SER A 112 -16.22 -6.41 -23.08
N ARG A 113 -16.93 -7.36 -22.44
CA ARG A 113 -16.64 -7.80 -21.07
C ARG A 113 -15.41 -8.70 -21.04
N LYS A 114 -14.78 -8.82 -19.87
CA LYS A 114 -13.68 -9.77 -19.65
C LYS A 114 -14.20 -11.19 -19.50
N SER A 115 -13.38 -12.16 -19.89
CA SER A 115 -13.64 -13.58 -19.62
C SER A 115 -13.64 -13.84 -18.11
N ALA A 116 -14.47 -14.77 -17.64
CA ALA A 116 -14.43 -15.22 -16.26
C ALA A 116 -13.16 -16.05 -16.01
N ASP A 117 -12.79 -16.18 -14.74
CA ASP A 117 -11.57 -16.88 -14.36
C ASP A 117 -11.64 -18.34 -14.81
N GLY A 118 -10.68 -18.75 -15.64
CA GLY A 118 -10.63 -20.11 -16.18
C GLY A 118 -11.56 -20.39 -17.38
N SER A 119 -12.33 -19.41 -17.85
CA SER A 119 -13.22 -19.58 -19.02
C SER A 119 -12.91 -18.59 -20.15
N SER A 120 -13.41 -18.87 -21.36
CA SER A 120 -13.27 -17.98 -22.51
C SER A 120 -14.39 -16.94 -22.64
N ASN A 121 -15.43 -17.06 -21.81
CA ASN A 121 -16.64 -16.26 -21.88
C ASN A 121 -16.83 -15.50 -20.58
N CYS A 122 -17.60 -14.42 -20.59
CA CYS A 122 -18.00 -13.74 -19.36
C CYS A 122 -19.19 -14.46 -18.71
N TRP A 123 -19.48 -14.12 -17.46
CA TRP A 123 -20.62 -14.63 -16.68
C TRP A 123 -22.01 -14.42 -17.31
N GLN A 124 -22.14 -13.63 -18.39
CA GLN A 124 -23.38 -13.50 -19.17
C GLN A 124 -23.48 -14.49 -20.34
N HIS A 125 -22.39 -15.18 -20.63
CA HIS A 125 -22.21 -16.13 -21.73
C HIS A 125 -21.58 -17.43 -21.23
N GLU A 126 -21.74 -17.70 -19.94
CA GLU A 126 -21.43 -18.97 -19.30
C GLU A 126 -22.65 -19.86 -19.53
N GLY A 127 -22.44 -20.96 -20.25
CA GLY A 127 -23.50 -21.87 -20.71
C GLY A 127 -23.97 -22.81 -19.62
#